data_AF-E6X600-F1
#
_entry.id   AF-E6X600-F1
#
_cell.length_a   1.000
_cell.length_b   1.000
_cell.length_c   1.000
_cell.angle_alpha   90.00
_cell.angle_beta   90.00
_cell.angle_gamma   90.00
#
_symmetry.space_group_name_H-M   'P 1'
#
loop_
_entity.id
_entity.type
_entity.pdbx_description
1 polymer ?
#
loop_
_entity_poly.entity_id
_entity_poly.type
_entity_poly.pdbx_seq_one_letter_code
_entity_poly.pdbx_strand_id
1 'polypeptide(L)'
;MSDRNSNFWSNLFGSSDENAEPAINREELNGVNLENYITDLKDKLKSLWKEENHIRDNNITEKKQVKLDRHKKLMDNTLELEASRKQQGSDSSKKIITGVKTYGQAAAPKAILVLTKVAFDTKYDICSDDVADFSDYKKFYILEDGGNYYHWLYKRTNPDDYSTIKPEPIPITFSSTDKIKLTATLKVTTTDPFTKPPEIRITDKDSKYTFGIEKGKTSGEFEVSFKSDNKPYEDTVQHIPNFELIFEYSEDGRAWTKAGSCINTLYLTWKEPKYSSYRIESSQKETLKIKASFNSKENIQETLLSIGCKQAKGLGNATKKTEDNAEQILDAIFKEFEPLKITRTREGTAYLDKDLSSEGLGYWRKASSLTGSFTRGLRTLLRDGEARCGEFTSFFIHIALSQGIEANKFAFTSAVGAGLIPALIPPKYINSIFLVKTWTIKDPKAPIENPPTGNKAQGNDKPMHFFWDHVFATFDKGTEQKYYDPSYGAKGSKFFTKPKELLNTYSSNSLTGVLFAKEDIMGEPFFDARHSGAYLDLQTAGGGKIPFLYKTISLDMEKYLAFNLYKTTTDLPYFTDTAIITEL
;
A
#
# COMPACT_ATOMS: atom_id res chain seq x y z
N MET A 1 10.96 0.76 35.90
CA MET A 1 10.97 -0.61 36.46
C MET A 1 10.59 -0.49 37.92
N SER A 2 9.77 -1.45 38.39
CA SER A 2 9.02 -1.58 39.66
C SER A 2 7.81 -0.64 39.89
N ASP A 3 6.72 -1.25 40.37
CA ASP A 3 5.52 -0.65 41.02
C ASP A 3 4.29 -0.22 40.19
N ARG A 4 3.87 -0.99 39.18
CA ARG A 4 2.51 -0.83 38.60
C ARG A 4 1.65 -2.09 38.50
N ASN A 5 2.14 -3.26 38.91
CA ASN A 5 1.37 -4.51 38.87
C ASN A 5 0.59 -4.82 40.17
N SER A 6 0.74 -4.03 41.24
CA SER A 6 0.14 -4.31 42.56
C SER A 6 -1.30 -3.79 42.75
N ASN A 7 -1.82 -2.96 41.84
CA ASN A 7 -3.10 -2.26 42.04
C ASN A 7 -4.34 -2.90 41.40
N PHE A 8 -4.18 -3.90 40.52
CA PHE A 8 -5.34 -4.54 39.88
C PHE A 8 -5.99 -5.58 40.79
N TRP A 9 -5.18 -6.44 41.42
CA TRP A 9 -5.65 -7.54 42.26
C TRP A 9 -6.21 -7.07 43.61
N SER A 10 -5.60 -6.04 44.22
CA SER A 10 -6.04 -5.45 45.49
C SER A 10 -7.42 -4.80 45.39
N ASN A 11 -7.73 -4.15 44.27
CA ASN A 11 -9.05 -3.55 44.03
C ASN A 11 -10.15 -4.56 43.71
N LEU A 12 -9.80 -5.74 43.20
CA LEU A 12 -10.77 -6.79 42.86
C LEU A 12 -11.21 -7.60 44.10
N PHE A 13 -10.30 -7.80 45.07
CA PHE A 13 -10.51 -8.72 46.21
C PHE A 13 -10.46 -8.09 47.61
N GLY A 14 -10.20 -6.78 47.73
CA GLY A 14 -10.44 -6.03 48.96
C GLY A 14 -9.63 -6.45 50.19
N SER A 15 -8.43 -7.00 50.02
CA SER A 15 -7.52 -7.31 51.13
C SER A 15 -6.10 -6.82 50.84
N SER A 16 -5.47 -6.21 51.84
CA SER A 16 -4.12 -5.63 51.79
C SER A 16 -3.01 -6.64 52.15
N ASP A 17 -3.27 -7.93 52.04
CA ASP A 17 -2.30 -8.98 52.36
C ASP A 17 -2.01 -9.83 51.12
N GLU A 18 -0.79 -9.72 50.58
CA GLU A 18 -0.39 -10.30 49.30
C GLU A 18 -0.32 -11.85 49.31
N ASN A 19 -0.55 -12.48 50.47
CA ASN A 19 -0.49 -13.93 50.67
C ASN A 19 -1.80 -14.57 51.21
N ALA A 20 -2.89 -13.82 51.30
CA ALA A 20 -4.17 -14.38 51.75
C ALA A 20 -4.93 -15.03 50.57
N GLU A 21 -5.02 -16.36 50.55
CA GLU A 21 -6.00 -17.04 49.68
C GLU A 21 -7.42 -16.61 50.09
N PRO A 22 -8.31 -16.25 49.14
CA PRO A 22 -9.69 -15.94 49.46
C PRO A 22 -10.40 -17.19 49.98
N ALA A 23 -10.66 -17.22 51.29
CA ALA A 23 -11.43 -18.27 51.93
C ALA A 23 -12.89 -18.20 51.48
N ILE A 24 -13.22 -18.91 50.40
CA ILE A 24 -14.63 -19.18 50.04
C ILE A 24 -15.10 -20.32 50.94
N ASN A 25 -15.97 -19.99 51.89
CA ASN A 25 -16.66 -20.97 52.72
C ASN A 25 -17.59 -21.79 51.81
N ARG A 26 -17.17 -23.02 51.44
CA ARG A 26 -17.82 -23.85 50.40
C ARG A 26 -19.20 -24.39 50.79
N GLU A 27 -19.66 -24.17 52.02
CA GLU A 27 -20.92 -24.71 52.53
C GLU A 27 -22.15 -23.79 52.33
N GLU A 28 -22.00 -22.56 51.83
CA GLU A 28 -23.12 -21.60 51.69
C GLU A 28 -23.48 -21.19 50.23
N LEU A 29 -22.93 -21.84 49.21
CA LEU A 29 -23.25 -21.51 47.81
C LEU A 29 -24.32 -22.44 47.24
N ASN A 30 -25.58 -22.11 47.52
CA ASN A 30 -26.71 -22.58 46.70
C ASN A 30 -26.60 -21.98 45.27
N GLY A 31 -27.00 -22.73 44.24
CA GLY A 31 -26.73 -22.38 42.84
C GLY A 31 -27.19 -20.99 42.38
N VAL A 32 -28.22 -20.45 43.03
CA VAL A 32 -28.75 -19.09 42.76
C VAL A 32 -27.81 -17.98 43.27
N ASN A 33 -27.11 -18.19 44.40
CA ASN A 33 -26.13 -17.20 44.91
C ASN A 33 -24.84 -17.18 44.09
N LEU A 34 -24.42 -18.32 43.52
CA LEU A 34 -23.21 -18.38 42.70
C LEU A 34 -23.39 -17.66 41.35
N GLU A 35 -24.54 -17.83 40.68
CA GLU A 35 -24.83 -17.12 39.43
C GLU A 35 -24.92 -15.60 39.62
N ASN A 36 -25.54 -15.16 40.71
CA ASN A 36 -25.60 -13.74 41.05
C ASN A 36 -24.20 -13.17 41.34
N TYR A 37 -23.38 -13.90 42.09
CA TYR A 37 -22.00 -13.50 42.39
C TYR A 37 -21.12 -13.42 41.12
N ILE A 38 -21.25 -14.39 40.20
CA ILE A 38 -20.53 -14.38 38.92
C ILE A 38 -21.00 -13.22 38.03
N THR A 39 -22.30 -12.90 38.05
CA THR A 39 -22.87 -11.78 37.28
C THR A 39 -22.34 -10.45 37.81
N ASP A 40 -22.32 -10.27 39.13
CA ASP A 40 -21.82 -9.05 39.77
C ASP A 40 -20.32 -8.84 39.50
N LEU A 41 -19.52 -9.91 39.50
CA LEU A 41 -18.11 -9.87 39.09
C LEU A 41 -17.92 -9.48 37.61
N LYS A 42 -18.77 -9.99 36.70
CA LYS A 42 -18.72 -9.64 35.27
C LYS A 42 -19.05 -8.17 35.04
N ASP A 43 -20.03 -7.63 35.77
CA ASP A 43 -20.43 -6.24 35.64
C ASP A 43 -19.38 -5.30 36.24
N LYS A 44 -18.78 -5.68 37.37
CA LYS A 44 -17.64 -4.96 37.95
C LYS A 44 -16.42 -4.95 37.00
N LEU A 45 -16.13 -6.07 36.35
CA LEU A 45 -15.06 -6.17 35.35
C LEU A 45 -15.33 -5.27 34.14
N LYS A 46 -16.57 -5.25 33.62
CA LYS A 46 -16.97 -4.36 32.52
C LYS A 46 -16.83 -2.88 32.90
N SER A 47 -17.20 -2.51 34.12
CA SER A 47 -17.05 -1.14 34.62
C SER A 47 -15.59 -0.71 34.67
N LEU A 48 -14.73 -1.55 35.24
CA LEU A 48 -13.28 -1.29 35.32
C LEU A 48 -12.65 -1.19 33.92
N TRP A 49 -13.08 -2.03 32.98
CA TRP A 49 -12.56 -1.99 31.61
C TRP A 49 -13.01 -0.73 30.86
N LYS A 50 -14.21 -0.23 31.13
CA LYS A 50 -14.70 1.05 30.59
C LYS A 50 -13.92 2.24 31.17
N GLU A 51 -13.61 2.19 32.46
CA GLU A 51 -12.81 3.21 33.13
C GLU A 51 -11.35 3.22 32.66
N GLU A 52 -10.72 2.07 32.51
CA GLU A 52 -9.36 1.93 31.96
C GLU A 52 -9.27 2.44 30.51
N ASN A 53 -10.26 2.10 29.67
CA ASN A 53 -10.32 2.62 28.30
C ASN A 53 -10.53 4.14 28.28
N HIS A 54 -11.36 4.69 29.17
CA HIS A 54 -11.53 6.13 29.28
C HIS A 54 -10.25 6.84 29.74
N ILE A 55 -9.52 6.29 30.71
CA ILE A 55 -8.21 6.81 31.15
C ILE A 55 -7.18 6.73 30.01
N ARG A 56 -7.19 5.66 29.23
CA ARG A 56 -6.29 5.48 28.08
C ARG A 56 -6.59 6.48 26.97
N ASP A 57 -7.86 6.70 26.66
CA ASP A 57 -8.31 7.69 25.67
C ASP A 57 -8.01 9.12 26.10
N ASN A 58 -8.21 9.45 27.38
CA ASN A 58 -7.83 10.74 27.95
C ASN A 58 -6.31 10.96 27.91
N ASN A 59 -5.50 9.95 28.24
CA ASN A 59 -4.03 10.02 28.11
C ASN A 59 -3.56 10.18 26.66
N ILE A 60 -4.23 9.54 25.69
CA ILE A 60 -3.94 9.70 24.26
C ILE A 60 -4.31 11.12 23.82
N THR A 61 -5.44 11.65 24.28
CA THR A 61 -5.93 12.99 23.97
C THR A 61 -5.00 14.06 24.56
N GLU A 62 -4.59 13.92 25.82
CA GLU A 62 -3.59 14.80 26.45
C GLU A 62 -2.24 14.73 25.74
N LYS A 63 -1.75 13.54 25.36
CA LYS A 63 -0.50 13.41 24.60
C LYS A 63 -0.60 14.04 23.21
N LYS A 64 -1.76 13.95 22.54
CA LYS A 64 -2.02 14.64 21.28
C LYS A 64 -2.04 16.15 21.48
N GLN A 65 -2.69 16.65 22.54
CA GLN A 65 -2.76 18.07 22.85
C GLN A 65 -1.39 18.66 23.21
N VAL A 66 -0.60 17.97 24.04
CA VAL A 66 0.79 18.36 24.37
C VAL A 66 1.68 18.36 23.12
N LYS A 67 1.49 17.40 22.20
CA LYS A 67 2.22 17.38 20.93
C LYS A 67 1.79 18.52 20.02
N LEU A 68 0.49 18.86 19.99
CA LEU A 68 -0.08 19.99 19.25
C LEU A 68 0.42 21.33 19.80
N ASP A 69 0.43 21.51 21.13
CA ASP A 69 0.89 22.73 21.79
C ASP A 69 2.40 22.90 21.67
N ARG A 70 3.16 21.79 21.71
CA ARG A 70 4.60 21.81 21.40
C ARG A 70 4.87 22.16 19.94
N HIS A 71 4.00 21.74 19.02
CA HIS A 71 4.09 22.09 17.59
C HIS A 71 3.71 23.55 17.35
N LYS A 72 2.67 24.07 18.00
CA LYS A 72 2.32 25.50 18.01
C LYS A 72 3.45 26.36 18.57
N LYS A 73 4.03 25.97 19.72
CA LYS A 73 5.17 26.67 20.33
C LYS A 73 6.43 26.63 19.46
N LEU A 74 6.65 25.54 18.73
CA LEU A 74 7.71 25.46 17.70
C LEU A 74 7.41 26.39 16.52
N MET A 75 6.16 26.49 16.08
CA MET A 75 5.73 27.42 15.03
C MET A 75 5.90 28.88 15.45
N ASP A 76 5.47 29.23 16.65
CA ASP A 76 5.57 30.59 17.20
C ASP A 76 7.04 31.00 17.40
N ASN A 77 7.88 30.10 17.92
CA ASN A 77 9.32 30.32 18.02
C ASN A 77 9.99 30.43 16.63
N THR A 78 9.49 29.72 15.61
CA THR A 78 10.01 29.80 14.23
C THR A 78 9.61 31.13 13.58
N LEU A 79 8.38 31.60 13.83
CA LEU A 79 7.90 32.91 13.39
C LEU A 79 8.64 34.07 14.10
N GLU A 80 8.94 33.94 15.39
CA GLU A 80 9.78 34.90 16.11
C GLU A 80 11.24 34.87 15.62
N LEU A 81 11.82 33.70 15.33
CA LEU A 81 13.16 33.57 14.74
C LEU A 81 13.22 34.15 13.33
N GLU A 82 12.17 34.03 12.52
CA GLU A 82 12.06 34.64 11.20
C GLU A 82 11.83 36.16 11.26
N ALA A 83 11.07 36.65 12.24
CA ALA A 83 10.91 38.07 12.51
C ALA A 83 12.21 38.70 13.04
N SER A 84 12.93 38.00 13.91
CA SER A 84 14.22 38.45 14.47
C SER A 84 15.35 38.39 13.43
N ARG A 85 15.37 37.39 12.54
CA ARG A 85 16.26 37.34 11.36
C ARG A 85 15.99 38.44 10.34
N LYS A 86 14.75 38.95 10.25
CA LYS A 86 14.41 40.13 9.45
C LYS A 86 14.86 41.45 10.09
N GLN A 87 15.11 41.48 11.40
CA GLN A 87 15.58 42.67 12.12
C GLN A 87 17.10 42.72 12.36
N GLN A 88 17.83 41.60 12.34
CA GLN A 88 19.30 41.56 12.52
C GLN A 88 20.12 41.77 11.23
N GLY A 89 19.49 42.18 10.13
CA GLY A 89 20.14 42.47 8.84
C GLY A 89 20.76 43.86 8.69
N SER A 90 20.89 44.65 9.75
CA SER A 90 21.62 45.93 9.75
C SER A 90 22.45 46.10 11.02
N ASP A 91 23.70 45.61 11.04
CA ASP A 91 24.90 46.43 11.23
C ASP A 91 26.21 45.59 11.23
N SER A 92 27.24 46.20 10.62
CA SER A 92 28.70 45.98 10.61
C SER A 92 29.38 45.03 11.67
N SER A 93 30.53 44.33 11.50
CA SER A 93 31.66 44.31 10.54
C SER A 93 32.73 43.20 10.87
N LYS A 94 33.62 42.91 9.89
CA LYS A 94 34.96 42.21 9.87
C LYS A 94 35.00 40.65 9.68
N LYS A 95 35.10 40.09 8.45
CA LYS A 95 36.28 39.81 7.54
C LYS A 95 37.33 38.82 8.16
N ILE A 96 37.61 37.60 7.65
CA ILE A 96 38.25 37.23 6.35
C ILE A 96 38.03 35.71 6.01
N ILE A 97 37.42 35.36 4.85
CA ILE A 97 37.90 34.68 3.58
C ILE A 97 38.16 33.13 3.72
N THR A 98 37.70 32.16 2.90
CA THR A 98 37.56 32.01 1.41
C THR A 98 36.41 31.05 0.98
N GLY A 99 35.47 31.52 0.16
CA GLY A 99 35.24 30.90 -1.16
C GLY A 99 33.80 30.97 -1.70
N VAL A 100 33.10 32.09 -1.52
CA VAL A 100 31.78 32.33 -2.15
C VAL A 100 31.87 33.65 -2.91
N LYS A 101 31.50 33.63 -4.20
CA LYS A 101 31.33 34.85 -5.01
C LYS A 101 30.31 35.74 -4.29
N THR A 102 30.79 36.85 -3.73
CA THR A 102 29.96 37.89 -3.11
C THR A 102 29.07 38.53 -4.17
N TYR A 103 27.76 38.33 -4.02
CA TYR A 103 26.74 39.14 -4.68
C TYR A 103 26.82 40.56 -4.11
N GLY A 104 26.94 41.55 -4.99
CA GLY A 104 26.92 42.95 -4.60
C GLY A 104 25.58 43.30 -3.95
N GLN A 105 25.60 44.11 -2.89
CA GLN A 105 24.42 44.81 -2.41
C GLN A 105 23.97 45.81 -3.48
N ALA A 106 23.09 45.36 -4.37
CA ALA A 106 22.34 46.24 -5.25
C ALA A 106 21.23 46.93 -4.43
N ALA A 107 20.87 48.15 -4.84
CA ALA A 107 19.71 48.88 -4.32
C ALA A 107 18.48 47.97 -4.23
N ALA A 108 17.63 48.19 -3.21
CA ALA A 108 16.40 47.43 -3.03
C ALA A 108 15.65 47.30 -4.38
N PRO A 109 15.33 46.09 -4.84
CA PRO A 109 14.74 45.90 -6.15
C PRO A 109 13.44 46.69 -6.22
N LYS A 110 13.32 47.59 -7.21
CA LYS A 110 12.12 48.43 -7.39
C LYS A 110 10.86 47.60 -7.60
N ALA A 111 11.00 46.41 -8.17
CA ALA A 111 9.91 45.45 -8.33
C ALA A 111 10.26 44.06 -7.80
N ILE A 112 9.30 43.43 -7.10
CA ILE A 112 9.46 42.09 -6.49
C ILE A 112 8.49 41.11 -7.14
N LEU A 113 9.04 40.05 -7.71
CA LEU A 113 8.29 38.94 -8.29
C LEU A 113 8.20 37.78 -7.28
N VAL A 114 7.01 37.25 -7.08
CA VAL A 114 6.77 36.12 -6.15
C VAL A 114 6.09 34.98 -6.88
N LEU A 115 6.57 33.75 -6.68
CA LEU A 115 5.90 32.54 -7.12
C LEU A 115 4.66 32.29 -6.25
N THR A 116 3.50 32.09 -6.88
CA THR A 116 2.23 31.91 -6.17
C THR A 116 1.68 30.49 -6.29
N LYS A 117 1.80 29.85 -7.47
CA LYS A 117 1.22 28.53 -7.75
C LYS A 117 2.08 27.76 -8.74
N VAL A 118 2.10 26.43 -8.65
CA VAL A 118 2.71 25.54 -9.66
C VAL A 118 1.78 24.39 -10.00
N ALA A 119 1.46 24.26 -11.28
CA ALA A 119 0.76 23.12 -11.85
C ALA A 119 1.72 22.32 -12.74
N PHE A 120 2.04 21.09 -12.33
CA PHE A 120 2.72 20.15 -13.21
C PHE A 120 1.73 19.60 -14.25
N ASP A 121 2.17 19.52 -15.50
CA ASP A 121 1.41 18.90 -16.60
C ASP A 121 1.61 17.37 -16.54
N THR A 122 1.03 16.78 -15.49
CA THR A 122 0.99 15.34 -15.28
C THR A 122 -0.23 14.73 -15.95
N LYS A 123 -0.08 13.53 -16.50
CA LYS A 123 -1.20 12.70 -16.98
C LYS A 123 -2.08 12.18 -15.84
N TYR A 124 -1.48 12.00 -14.66
CA TYR A 124 -2.11 11.38 -13.50
C TYR A 124 -2.02 12.26 -12.26
N ASP A 125 -3.09 12.24 -11.48
CA ASP A 125 -3.07 12.69 -10.11
C ASP A 125 -2.83 11.50 -9.17
N ILE A 126 -2.32 11.81 -7.99
CA ILE A 126 -2.07 10.79 -6.96
C ILE A 126 -3.14 10.93 -5.88
N CYS A 127 -3.66 9.81 -5.40
CA CYS A 127 -4.69 9.77 -4.38
C CYS A 127 -4.28 8.87 -3.22
N SER A 128 -4.97 9.07 -2.10
CA SER A 128 -4.87 8.21 -0.92
C SER A 128 -5.34 6.78 -1.23
N ASP A 129 -4.78 5.82 -0.50
CA ASP A 129 -5.12 4.40 -0.59
C ASP A 129 -6.56 4.09 -0.12
N ASP A 130 -7.15 4.97 0.70
CA ASP A 130 -8.48 4.82 1.29
C ASP A 130 -9.58 5.62 0.57
N VAL A 131 -9.28 6.26 -0.57
CA VAL A 131 -10.28 7.01 -1.34
C VAL A 131 -11.43 6.10 -1.77
N ALA A 132 -12.64 6.41 -1.30
CA ALA A 132 -13.85 5.62 -1.53
C ALA A 132 -14.71 6.17 -2.69
N ASP A 133 -14.68 7.50 -2.91
CA ASP A 133 -15.46 8.19 -3.93
C ASP A 133 -14.55 9.11 -4.76
N PHE A 134 -14.80 9.18 -6.07
CA PHE A 134 -14.02 9.96 -7.03
C PHE A 134 -14.45 11.44 -7.10
N SER A 135 -15.47 11.78 -6.33
CA SER A 135 -15.80 13.15 -5.93
C SER A 135 -15.11 13.58 -4.63
N ASP A 136 -14.45 12.66 -3.89
CA ASP A 136 -13.80 12.96 -2.60
C ASP A 136 -12.47 13.69 -2.77
N TYR A 137 -12.56 14.96 -3.17
CA TYR A 137 -11.46 15.85 -3.46
C TYR A 137 -10.35 15.86 -2.38
N LYS A 138 -10.72 15.77 -1.09
CA LYS A 138 -9.76 15.85 0.03
C LYS A 138 -8.74 14.69 0.03
N LYS A 139 -9.11 13.54 -0.56
CA LYS A 139 -8.27 12.33 -0.66
C LYS A 139 -7.48 12.27 -1.97
N PHE A 140 -7.60 13.28 -2.83
CA PHE A 140 -6.70 13.49 -3.96
C PHE A 140 -5.63 14.50 -3.56
N TYR A 141 -4.37 14.14 -3.77
CA TYR A 141 -3.24 14.95 -3.37
C TYR A 141 -2.91 16.00 -4.45
N ILE A 142 -3.86 16.91 -4.63
CA ILE A 142 -3.80 18.13 -5.44
C ILE A 142 -4.43 19.27 -4.64
N LEU A 143 -4.18 20.51 -5.00
CA LEU A 143 -4.62 21.71 -4.27
C LEU A 143 -5.53 22.57 -5.15
N GLU A 144 -6.57 23.19 -4.61
CA GLU A 144 -7.60 23.91 -5.35
C GLU A 144 -7.52 25.41 -5.07
N ASP A 145 -7.60 26.20 -6.12
CA ASP A 145 -7.77 27.65 -6.03
C ASP A 145 -8.66 28.16 -7.15
N GLY A 146 -9.85 28.66 -6.80
CA GLY A 146 -10.83 29.20 -7.75
C GLY A 146 -11.29 28.19 -8.81
N GLY A 147 -11.47 26.92 -8.44
CA GLY A 147 -11.86 25.83 -9.35
C GLY A 147 -10.73 25.29 -10.23
N ASN A 148 -9.51 25.81 -10.08
CA ASN A 148 -8.31 25.30 -10.76
C ASN A 148 -7.46 24.47 -9.80
N TYR A 149 -6.63 23.56 -10.33
CA TYR A 149 -5.89 22.58 -9.54
C TYR A 149 -4.39 22.70 -9.72
N TYR A 150 -3.66 22.59 -8.61
CA TYR A 150 -2.23 22.82 -8.52
C TYR A 150 -1.55 21.75 -7.66
N HIS A 151 -0.25 21.58 -7.83
CA HIS A 151 0.55 20.63 -7.07
C HIS A 151 1.40 21.34 -5.99
N TRP A 152 1.41 22.66 -6.03
CA TRP A 152 1.99 23.52 -5.01
C TRP A 152 1.28 24.87 -5.03
N LEU A 153 0.91 25.37 -3.84
CA LEU A 153 0.27 26.67 -3.64
C LEU A 153 0.97 27.41 -2.49
N TYR A 154 1.25 28.70 -2.71
CA TYR A 154 1.81 29.57 -1.68
C TYR A 154 0.83 29.76 -0.50
N LYS A 155 -0.47 29.86 -0.81
CA LYS A 155 -1.54 29.93 0.18
C LYS A 155 -2.60 28.90 -0.15
N ARG A 156 -2.96 28.09 0.84
CA ARG A 156 -4.07 27.13 0.76
C ARG A 156 -5.29 27.79 1.39
N THR A 157 -6.24 28.20 0.56
CA THR A 157 -7.47 28.88 0.98
C THR A 157 -8.63 27.91 1.15
N ASN A 158 -8.61 26.79 0.41
CA ASN A 158 -9.55 25.69 0.61
C ASN A 158 -9.23 24.98 1.95
N PRO A 159 -10.20 24.84 2.87
CA PRO A 159 -10.03 24.07 4.10
C PRO A 159 -9.61 22.61 3.89
N ASP A 160 -10.00 21.98 2.79
CA ASP A 160 -9.64 20.59 2.48
C ASP A 160 -8.19 20.42 2.01
N ASP A 161 -7.47 21.53 1.82
CA ASP A 161 -6.08 21.54 1.39
C ASP A 161 -5.08 21.65 2.55
N TYR A 162 -5.52 21.80 3.80
CA TYR A 162 -4.60 21.92 4.93
C TYR A 162 -3.61 20.75 4.99
N SER A 163 -2.38 21.02 5.47
CA SER A 163 -1.30 20.02 5.54
C SER A 163 -1.60 18.84 6.49
N THR A 164 -2.60 18.96 7.35
CA THR A 164 -3.10 17.84 8.17
C THR A 164 -4.05 16.92 7.41
N ILE A 165 -4.54 17.36 6.24
CA ILE A 165 -5.50 16.63 5.38
C ILE A 165 -4.80 16.11 4.14
N LYS A 166 -3.95 16.94 3.51
CA LYS A 166 -3.16 16.57 2.34
C LYS A 166 -1.66 16.60 2.65
N PRO A 167 -0.90 15.60 2.16
CA PRO A 167 0.51 15.48 2.46
C PRO A 167 1.30 16.68 1.98
N GLU A 168 2.29 17.04 2.77
CA GLU A 168 3.34 17.97 2.38
C GLU A 168 4.69 17.26 2.53
N PRO A 169 5.49 17.17 1.46
CA PRO A 169 5.23 17.64 0.10
C PRO A 169 4.14 16.83 -0.64
N ILE A 170 3.46 17.49 -1.59
CA ILE A 170 2.44 16.86 -2.45
C ILE A 170 3.14 15.92 -3.46
N PRO A 171 2.71 14.65 -3.59
CA PRO A 171 3.28 13.74 -4.55
C PRO A 171 2.85 14.05 -5.99
N ILE A 172 3.78 13.87 -6.93
CA ILE A 172 3.60 13.99 -8.38
C ILE A 172 4.26 12.80 -9.09
N THR A 173 3.82 12.50 -10.32
CA THR A 173 4.40 11.39 -11.10
C THR A 173 4.61 11.76 -12.57
N PHE A 174 5.69 11.23 -13.14
CA PHE A 174 5.99 11.27 -14.58
C PHE A 174 6.57 9.92 -15.02
N SER A 175 6.44 9.58 -16.31
CA SER A 175 7.30 8.55 -16.90
C SER A 175 8.72 9.07 -16.97
N SER A 176 9.70 8.20 -16.71
CA SER A 176 11.12 8.54 -16.88
C SER A 176 11.49 8.94 -18.32
N THR A 177 10.66 8.53 -19.28
CA THR A 177 10.77 8.87 -20.71
C THR A 177 10.21 10.24 -21.06
N ASP A 178 9.54 10.91 -20.12
CA ASP A 178 8.89 12.20 -20.37
C ASP A 178 9.78 13.36 -19.92
N LYS A 179 9.65 14.48 -20.62
CA LYS A 179 10.18 15.77 -20.14
C LYS A 179 9.21 16.34 -19.12
N ILE A 180 9.73 16.91 -18.04
CA ILE A 180 8.89 17.58 -17.05
C ILE A 180 8.35 18.86 -17.67
N LYS A 181 7.03 19.02 -17.61
CA LYS A 181 6.32 20.22 -18.03
C LYS A 181 5.54 20.78 -16.85
N LEU A 182 5.53 22.09 -16.71
CA LEU A 182 4.77 22.77 -15.65
C LEU A 182 4.41 24.19 -16.07
N THR A 183 3.38 24.71 -15.41
CA THR A 183 2.99 26.12 -15.47
C THR A 183 3.14 26.72 -14.09
N ALA A 184 3.86 27.83 -14.00
CA ALA A 184 4.06 28.60 -12.79
C ALA A 184 3.28 29.91 -12.87
N THR A 185 2.52 30.23 -11.83
CA THR A 185 1.84 31.52 -11.68
C THR A 185 2.71 32.43 -10.82
N LEU A 186 3.10 33.58 -11.35
CA LEU A 186 3.92 34.58 -10.65
C LEU A 186 3.18 35.91 -10.55
N LYS A 187 3.48 36.66 -9.48
CA LYS A 187 2.85 37.96 -9.21
C LYS A 187 3.89 39.01 -8.88
N VAL A 188 3.80 40.15 -9.55
CA VAL A 188 4.52 41.37 -9.15
C VAL A 188 3.79 41.96 -7.94
N THR A 189 4.47 42.02 -6.80
CA THR A 189 3.85 42.40 -5.51
C THR A 189 4.08 43.86 -5.12
N THR A 190 4.97 44.54 -5.84
CA THR A 190 5.26 45.97 -5.67
C THR A 190 4.27 46.81 -6.47
N THR A 191 4.05 48.05 -6.01
CA THR A 191 3.29 49.06 -6.75
C THR A 191 4.03 49.53 -7.99
N ASP A 192 5.37 49.55 -7.94
CA ASP A 192 6.21 49.90 -9.07
C ASP A 192 6.40 48.66 -9.98
N PRO A 193 6.10 48.76 -11.28
CA PRO A 193 6.31 47.68 -12.23
C PRO A 193 7.80 47.52 -12.58
N PHE A 194 8.17 46.36 -13.10
CA PHE A 194 9.47 46.20 -13.75
C PHE A 194 9.58 47.13 -14.97
N THR A 195 10.76 47.70 -15.17
CA THR A 195 11.03 48.60 -16.31
C THR A 195 10.92 47.89 -17.66
N LYS A 196 11.22 46.60 -17.68
CA LYS A 196 11.07 45.69 -18.82
C LYS A 196 10.69 44.30 -18.29
N PRO A 197 10.09 43.43 -19.13
CA PRO A 197 9.79 42.06 -18.74
C PRO A 197 11.06 41.35 -18.22
N PRO A 198 11.06 40.83 -16.98
CA PRO A 198 12.20 40.10 -16.45
C PRO A 198 12.33 38.74 -17.15
N GLU A 199 13.56 38.23 -17.23
CA GLU A 199 13.83 36.83 -17.55
C GLU A 199 13.56 35.96 -16.32
N ILE A 200 13.00 34.77 -16.52
CA ILE A 200 12.64 33.82 -15.46
C ILE A 200 13.26 32.48 -15.79
N ARG A 201 13.89 31.84 -14.81
CA ARG A 201 14.46 30.50 -14.94
C ARG A 201 14.06 29.61 -13.77
N ILE A 202 14.20 28.30 -13.99
CA ILE A 202 14.04 27.27 -12.97
C ILE A 202 15.38 26.58 -12.75
N THR A 203 15.79 26.48 -11.49
CA THR A 203 16.93 25.69 -11.06
C THR A 203 16.42 24.51 -10.25
N ASP A 204 16.67 23.28 -10.73
CA ASP A 204 16.55 22.07 -9.92
C ASP A 204 17.64 22.10 -8.85
N LYS A 205 17.28 21.94 -7.58
CA LYS A 205 18.21 21.93 -6.46
C LYS A 205 19.34 20.91 -6.60
N ASP A 206 19.04 19.75 -7.17
CA ASP A 206 20.04 18.68 -7.40
C ASP A 206 20.78 18.85 -8.73
N SER A 207 20.47 19.91 -9.50
CA SER A 207 21.06 20.25 -10.79
C SER A 207 20.99 19.10 -11.82
N LYS A 208 19.92 18.31 -11.78
CA LYS A 208 19.69 17.21 -12.71
C LYS A 208 18.83 17.64 -13.88
N TYR A 209 17.70 18.28 -13.61
CA TYR A 209 16.82 18.83 -14.65
C TYR A 209 17.28 20.23 -15.06
N THR A 210 17.33 20.46 -16.37
CA THR A 210 17.61 21.78 -16.95
C THR A 210 16.37 22.32 -17.64
N PHE A 211 16.16 23.63 -17.55
CA PHE A 211 15.03 24.33 -18.15
C PHE A 211 15.52 25.57 -18.90
N GLY A 212 14.81 25.93 -19.97
CA GLY A 212 15.02 27.18 -20.68
C GLY A 212 14.69 28.42 -19.84
N ILE A 213 15.12 29.58 -20.34
CA ILE A 213 14.78 30.88 -19.79
C ILE A 213 13.52 31.40 -20.51
N GLU A 214 12.54 31.83 -19.73
CA GLU A 214 11.28 32.37 -20.21
C GLU A 214 11.14 33.86 -19.88
N LYS A 215 10.25 34.56 -20.57
CA LYS A 215 9.97 35.99 -20.31
C LYS A 215 8.76 36.15 -19.38
N GLY A 216 8.90 36.98 -18.36
CA GLY A 216 7.82 37.37 -17.46
C GLY A 216 6.96 38.53 -17.98
N LYS A 217 6.23 39.18 -17.07
CA LYS A 217 5.53 40.45 -17.32
C LYS A 217 5.99 41.53 -16.35
N THR A 218 5.73 42.78 -16.70
CA THR A 218 6.16 43.96 -15.92
C THR A 218 5.30 44.21 -14.69
N SER A 219 4.06 43.74 -14.67
CA SER A 219 3.11 43.96 -13.57
C SER A 219 2.04 42.86 -13.52
N GLY A 220 1.28 42.86 -12.43
CA GLY A 220 0.14 41.97 -12.24
C GLY A 220 0.53 40.52 -11.97
N GLU A 221 -0.47 39.65 -12.04
CA GLU A 221 -0.31 38.19 -11.98
C GLU A 221 -0.29 37.62 -13.40
N PHE A 222 0.57 36.63 -13.64
CA PHE A 222 0.72 36.00 -14.94
C PHE A 222 1.25 34.58 -14.82
N GLU A 223 1.03 33.80 -15.87
CA GLU A 223 1.49 32.42 -15.97
C GLU A 223 2.66 32.30 -16.95
N VAL A 224 3.57 31.39 -16.64
CA VAL A 224 4.72 31.03 -17.47
C VAL A 224 4.83 29.51 -17.50
N SER A 225 4.92 28.94 -18.70
CA SER A 225 5.05 27.50 -18.89
C SER A 225 6.49 27.12 -19.18
N PHE A 226 6.97 26.07 -18.53
CA PHE A 226 8.31 25.55 -18.66
C PHE A 226 8.26 24.09 -19.10
N LYS A 227 9.30 23.69 -19.83
CA LYS A 227 9.55 22.30 -20.23
C LYS A 227 11.03 22.00 -20.01
N SER A 228 11.34 20.85 -19.42
CA SER A 228 12.73 20.44 -19.23
C SER A 228 13.41 20.19 -20.57
N ASP A 229 14.67 20.58 -20.69
CA ASP A 229 15.46 20.36 -21.90
C ASP A 229 15.99 18.93 -21.97
N ASN A 230 16.12 18.28 -20.81
CA ASN A 230 16.67 16.94 -20.66
C ASN A 230 15.72 15.98 -19.93
N LYS A 231 16.17 14.72 -19.85
CA LYS A 231 15.56 13.60 -19.11
C LYS A 231 16.69 12.88 -18.35
N PRO A 232 17.13 13.39 -17.19
CA PRO A 232 18.31 12.89 -16.50
C PRO A 232 18.20 11.43 -16.03
N TYR A 233 16.99 10.89 -16.00
CA TYR A 233 16.68 9.53 -15.56
C TYR A 233 15.98 8.72 -16.65
N GLU A 234 16.20 9.01 -17.93
CA GLU A 234 15.56 8.26 -19.02
C GLU A 234 15.74 6.74 -18.84
N ASP A 235 14.64 6.01 -18.98
CA ASP A 235 14.54 4.57 -18.79
C ASP A 235 15.00 4.10 -17.40
N THR A 236 14.88 4.95 -16.39
CA THR A 236 15.31 4.64 -15.02
C THR A 236 14.23 5.01 -14.01
N VAL A 237 13.83 4.05 -13.19
CA VAL A 237 12.90 4.28 -12.08
C VAL A 237 13.56 5.17 -11.02
N GLN A 238 12.84 6.17 -10.50
CA GLN A 238 13.32 6.97 -9.37
C GLN A 238 12.21 7.30 -8.37
N HIS A 239 12.65 7.50 -7.13
CA HIS A 239 11.85 8.11 -6.08
C HIS A 239 12.68 9.21 -5.42
N ILE A 240 12.17 10.44 -5.53
CA ILE A 240 12.80 11.68 -5.03
C ILE A 240 11.82 12.31 -4.03
N PRO A 241 12.00 12.08 -2.72
CA PRO A 241 11.05 12.53 -1.69
C PRO A 241 10.86 14.05 -1.64
N ASN A 242 11.93 14.80 -1.94
CA ASN A 242 11.98 16.26 -1.87
C ASN A 242 12.54 16.81 -3.19
N PHE A 243 11.75 16.72 -4.26
CA PHE A 243 12.07 17.35 -5.54
C PHE A 243 11.77 18.85 -5.43
N GLU A 244 12.82 19.67 -5.35
CA GLU A 244 12.73 21.12 -5.18
C GLU A 244 13.13 21.87 -6.44
N LEU A 245 12.19 22.68 -6.96
CA LEU A 245 12.44 23.61 -8.06
C LEU A 245 12.48 25.04 -7.52
N ILE A 246 13.58 25.75 -7.80
CA ILE A 246 13.81 27.13 -7.39
C ILE A 246 13.53 28.04 -8.59
N PHE A 247 12.62 28.99 -8.41
CA PHE A 247 12.25 29.97 -9.44
C PHE A 247 13.02 31.25 -9.18
N GLU A 248 13.73 31.73 -10.20
CA GLU A 248 14.55 32.93 -10.14
C GLU A 248 14.21 33.86 -11.30
N TYR A 249 14.42 35.17 -11.10
CA TYR A 249 14.22 36.17 -12.14
C TYR A 249 15.38 37.17 -12.24
N SER A 250 15.54 37.79 -13.40
CA SER A 250 16.57 38.79 -13.67
C SER A 250 16.05 39.89 -14.60
N GLU A 251 16.35 41.16 -14.28
CA GLU A 251 16.10 42.27 -15.21
C GLU A 251 17.23 42.40 -16.24
N ASP A 252 18.47 42.06 -15.90
CA ASP A 252 19.65 42.31 -16.75
C ASP A 252 20.25 41.04 -17.37
N GLY A 253 19.68 39.86 -17.07
CA GLY A 253 20.17 38.54 -17.47
C GLY A 253 21.42 38.08 -16.70
N ARG A 254 21.89 38.85 -15.71
CA ARG A 254 23.15 38.61 -14.98
C ARG A 254 22.91 38.43 -13.49
N ALA A 255 22.18 39.34 -12.86
CA ALA A 255 21.82 39.26 -11.45
C ALA A 255 20.48 38.53 -11.31
N TRP A 256 20.48 37.39 -10.63
CA TRP A 256 19.31 36.54 -10.43
C TRP A 256 18.81 36.65 -8.99
N THR A 257 17.50 36.84 -8.83
CA THR A 257 16.81 36.96 -7.54
C THR A 257 15.78 35.83 -7.40
N LYS A 258 15.67 35.22 -6.22
CA LYS A 258 14.70 34.15 -5.95
C LYS A 258 13.27 34.71 -5.88
N ALA A 259 12.38 34.22 -6.75
CA ALA A 259 10.93 34.47 -6.69
C ALA A 259 10.18 33.49 -5.78
N GLY A 260 10.73 32.28 -5.60
CA GLY A 260 10.14 31.25 -4.73
C GLY A 260 10.71 29.87 -5.01
N SER A 261 10.14 28.86 -4.37
CA SER A 261 10.46 27.46 -4.63
C SER A 261 9.24 26.57 -4.38
N CYS A 262 9.08 25.52 -5.17
CA CYS A 262 8.11 24.47 -4.89
C CYS A 262 8.83 23.17 -4.53
N ILE A 263 8.23 22.38 -3.63
CA ILE A 263 8.75 21.08 -3.19
C ILE A 263 7.63 20.04 -3.35
N ASN A 264 7.95 18.95 -4.04
CA ASN A 264 7.04 17.84 -4.30
C ASN A 264 7.76 16.50 -4.03
N THR A 265 6.99 15.44 -3.76
CA THR A 265 7.53 14.07 -3.86
C THR A 265 7.41 13.62 -5.30
N LEU A 266 8.53 13.35 -5.98
CA LEU A 266 8.53 12.93 -7.38
C LEU A 266 8.72 11.41 -7.48
N TYR A 267 7.72 10.74 -8.05
CA TYR A 267 7.80 9.36 -8.51
C TYR A 267 8.07 9.35 -10.02
N LEU A 268 9.20 8.79 -10.44
CA LEU A 268 9.49 8.53 -11.86
C LEU A 268 9.29 7.05 -12.14
N THR A 269 8.26 6.73 -12.91
CA THR A 269 7.97 5.36 -13.34
C THR A 269 8.91 4.98 -14.48
N TRP A 270 9.21 3.68 -14.64
CA TRP A 270 10.13 3.25 -15.69
C TRP A 270 9.65 3.68 -17.09
N LYS A 271 8.39 3.35 -17.41
CA LYS A 271 7.71 3.74 -18.65
C LYS A 271 6.36 4.36 -18.32
N GLU A 272 5.64 4.78 -19.36
CA GLU A 272 4.24 5.21 -19.23
C GLU A 272 3.42 4.07 -18.61
N PRO A 273 2.69 4.33 -17.51
CA PRO A 273 1.98 3.25 -16.87
C PRO A 273 0.75 2.81 -17.67
N LYS A 274 0.40 1.52 -17.58
CA LYS A 274 -0.57 0.86 -18.47
C LYS A 274 -2.01 0.92 -17.96
N TYR A 275 -2.56 2.13 -17.86
CA TYR A 275 -3.87 2.42 -17.23
C TYR A 275 -5.09 1.77 -17.87
N SER A 276 -5.08 1.53 -19.18
CA SER A 276 -6.20 0.87 -19.86
C SER A 276 -6.52 -0.50 -19.25
N SER A 277 -5.49 -1.20 -18.74
CA SER A 277 -5.64 -2.51 -18.08
C SER A 277 -6.36 -2.42 -16.73
N TYR A 278 -6.38 -1.25 -16.09
CA TYR A 278 -7.09 -1.04 -14.82
C TYR A 278 -8.61 -0.84 -15.03
N ARG A 279 -9.06 -0.63 -16.27
CA ARG A 279 -10.44 -0.27 -16.62
C ARG A 279 -11.37 -1.46 -16.90
N ILE A 280 -10.87 -2.70 -16.88
CA ILE A 280 -11.64 -3.88 -17.31
C ILE A 280 -12.55 -4.40 -16.18
N GLU A 281 -13.84 -4.55 -16.51
CA GLU A 281 -14.97 -4.85 -15.63
C GLU A 281 -15.19 -6.36 -15.39
N SER A 282 -15.45 -6.74 -14.14
CA SER A 282 -16.50 -7.72 -13.81
C SER A 282 -17.11 -7.38 -12.46
N SER A 283 -18.45 -7.26 -12.40
CA SER A 283 -19.37 -7.08 -11.24
C SER A 283 -18.99 -6.16 -10.06
N GLN A 284 -17.80 -5.56 -10.06
CA GLN A 284 -17.20 -4.67 -9.06
C GLN A 284 -16.92 -3.30 -9.67
N LYS A 285 -17.83 -2.83 -10.54
CA LYS A 285 -17.76 -1.52 -11.22
C LYS A 285 -17.56 -0.32 -10.26
N GLU A 286 -17.74 -0.53 -8.96
CA GLU A 286 -17.71 0.54 -7.96
C GLU A 286 -16.30 0.83 -7.42
N THR A 287 -15.32 -0.07 -7.56
CA THR A 287 -14.05 0.03 -6.81
C THR A 287 -12.81 0.36 -7.65
N LEU A 288 -12.90 0.54 -8.96
CA LEU A 288 -11.75 0.93 -9.81
C LEU A 288 -12.11 2.04 -10.79
N LYS A 289 -12.97 3.01 -10.41
CA LYS A 289 -12.95 4.25 -11.21
C LYS A 289 -11.54 4.83 -11.07
N ILE A 290 -11.01 5.30 -12.19
CA ILE A 290 -9.65 5.84 -12.28
C ILE A 290 -9.71 7.33 -12.56
N LYS A 291 -10.90 7.90 -12.78
CA LYS A 291 -11.06 9.30 -13.18
C LYS A 291 -11.76 10.10 -12.08
N ALA A 292 -11.13 11.17 -11.61
CA ALA A 292 -11.77 12.11 -10.68
C ALA A 292 -12.84 12.94 -11.39
N SER A 293 -13.98 13.20 -10.73
CA SER A 293 -15.08 13.94 -11.36
C SER A 293 -14.78 15.44 -11.52
N PHE A 294 -14.02 16.01 -10.59
CA PHE A 294 -13.80 17.45 -10.47
C PHE A 294 -12.77 18.03 -11.46
N ASN A 295 -11.84 17.21 -11.97
CA ASN A 295 -10.84 17.65 -12.96
C ASN A 295 -10.66 16.69 -14.15
N SER A 296 -11.39 15.57 -14.17
CA SER A 296 -11.32 14.58 -15.24
C SER A 296 -9.94 13.94 -15.47
N LYS A 297 -9.00 14.03 -14.52
CA LYS A 297 -7.72 13.33 -14.62
C LYS A 297 -7.82 11.89 -14.13
N GLU A 298 -6.94 11.05 -14.68
CA GLU A 298 -6.72 9.71 -14.17
C GLU A 298 -5.98 9.74 -12.83
N ASN A 299 -6.17 8.74 -11.97
CA ASN A 299 -5.56 8.67 -10.65
C ASN A 299 -4.84 7.35 -10.37
N ILE A 300 -3.89 7.42 -9.45
CA ILE A 300 -3.09 6.30 -8.97
C ILE A 300 -3.05 6.36 -7.45
N GLN A 301 -3.28 5.23 -6.79
CA GLN A 301 -3.06 5.13 -5.35
C GLN A 301 -1.56 5.27 -5.05
N GLU A 302 -1.22 6.12 -4.08
CA GLU A 302 0.17 6.46 -3.77
C GLU A 302 1.02 5.21 -3.44
N THR A 303 0.45 4.20 -2.77
CA THR A 303 1.21 2.99 -2.42
C THR A 303 1.71 2.20 -3.62
N LEU A 304 0.99 2.19 -4.75
CA LEU A 304 1.43 1.51 -5.96
C LEU A 304 2.73 2.14 -6.49
N LEU A 305 2.74 3.47 -6.61
CA LEU A 305 3.91 4.25 -7.04
C LEU A 305 5.04 4.17 -6.03
N SER A 306 4.71 4.31 -4.75
CA SER A 306 5.68 4.33 -3.67
C SER A 306 6.45 3.01 -3.57
N ILE A 307 5.78 1.85 -3.55
CA ILE A 307 6.46 0.55 -3.54
C ILE A 307 7.24 0.38 -4.86
N GLY A 308 6.60 0.62 -6.00
CA GLY A 308 7.21 0.49 -7.32
C GLY A 308 8.51 1.28 -7.46
N CYS A 309 8.45 2.59 -7.19
CA CYS A 309 9.57 3.50 -7.37
C CYS A 309 10.61 3.45 -6.25
N LYS A 310 10.24 3.12 -4.99
CA LYS A 310 11.20 2.98 -3.90
C LYS A 310 12.04 1.72 -4.07
N GLN A 311 11.39 0.58 -4.30
CA GLN A 311 12.09 -0.71 -4.36
C GLN A 311 12.94 -0.84 -5.63
N ALA A 312 12.44 -0.35 -6.77
CA ALA A 312 13.17 -0.42 -8.04
C ALA A 312 14.03 0.83 -8.35
N LYS A 313 14.25 1.72 -7.37
CA LYS A 313 15.03 2.95 -7.58
C LYS A 313 16.39 2.67 -8.23
N GLY A 314 16.67 3.36 -9.34
CA GLY A 314 17.92 3.23 -10.09
C GLY A 314 17.96 2.07 -11.07
N LEU A 315 16.88 1.29 -11.22
CA LEU A 315 16.78 0.20 -12.19
C LEU A 315 16.07 0.65 -13.46
N GLY A 316 16.21 -0.15 -14.52
CA GLY A 316 15.53 0.06 -15.81
C GLY A 316 16.46 0.28 -17.01
N ASN A 317 17.75 0.51 -16.76
CA ASN A 317 18.76 0.84 -17.77
C ASN A 317 20.03 -0.03 -17.67
N ALA A 318 20.01 -1.10 -16.88
CA ALA A 318 21.19 -1.92 -16.60
C ALA A 318 21.63 -2.76 -17.81
N THR A 319 20.69 -3.10 -18.69
CA THR A 319 20.94 -3.91 -19.89
C THR A 319 20.33 -3.25 -21.14
N LYS A 320 20.72 -3.74 -22.32
CA LYS A 320 20.10 -3.33 -23.59
C LYS A 320 18.75 -3.99 -23.86
N LYS A 321 18.41 -5.06 -23.13
CA LYS A 321 17.19 -5.83 -23.35
C LYS A 321 16.10 -5.33 -22.40
N THR A 322 15.01 -4.87 -22.96
CA THR A 322 13.87 -4.33 -22.21
C THR A 322 13.32 -5.36 -21.22
N GLU A 323 13.21 -6.61 -21.64
CA GLU A 323 12.71 -7.70 -20.81
C GLU A 323 13.60 -8.05 -19.61
N ASP A 324 14.92 -7.91 -19.74
CA ASP A 324 15.87 -8.10 -18.62
C ASP A 324 15.73 -6.97 -17.59
N ASN A 325 15.57 -5.73 -18.06
CA ASN A 325 15.35 -4.57 -17.19
C ASN A 325 14.00 -4.66 -16.47
N ALA A 326 12.95 -5.10 -17.17
CA ALA A 326 11.63 -5.33 -16.58
C ALA A 326 11.69 -6.42 -15.49
N GLU A 327 12.38 -7.53 -15.74
CA GLU A 327 12.60 -8.58 -14.75
C GLU A 327 13.28 -8.02 -13.49
N GLN A 328 14.36 -7.25 -13.64
CA GLN A 328 15.08 -6.66 -12.51
C GLN A 328 14.20 -5.72 -11.68
N ILE A 329 13.37 -4.91 -12.34
CA ILE A 329 12.40 -4.03 -11.67
C ILE A 329 11.39 -4.87 -10.89
N LEU A 330 10.80 -5.90 -11.49
CA LEU A 330 9.83 -6.77 -10.82
C LEU A 330 10.43 -7.54 -9.64
N ASP A 331 11.65 -8.07 -9.81
CA ASP A 331 12.37 -8.75 -8.76
C ASP A 331 12.69 -7.84 -7.58
N ALA A 332 13.01 -6.56 -7.85
CA ALA A 332 13.24 -5.57 -6.80
C ALA A 332 11.94 -5.21 -6.07
N ILE A 333 10.85 -4.98 -6.81
CA ILE A 333 9.51 -4.73 -6.24
C ILE A 333 9.07 -5.88 -5.35
N PHE A 334 9.30 -7.12 -5.79
CA PHE A 334 8.85 -8.31 -5.07
C PHE A 334 9.52 -8.46 -3.69
N LYS A 335 10.68 -7.83 -3.45
CA LYS A 335 11.31 -7.81 -2.12
C LYS A 335 10.44 -7.19 -1.03
N GLU A 336 9.47 -6.35 -1.39
CA GLU A 336 8.48 -5.84 -0.42
C GLU A 336 7.55 -6.95 0.11
N PHE A 337 7.36 -8.02 -0.66
CA PHE A 337 6.45 -9.11 -0.35
C PHE A 337 7.13 -10.24 0.43
N GLU A 338 8.43 -10.45 0.25
CA GLU A 338 9.20 -11.53 0.89
C GLU A 338 9.13 -11.53 2.44
N PRO A 339 9.13 -10.38 3.15
CA PRO A 339 9.01 -10.33 4.61
C PRO A 339 7.61 -10.66 5.14
N LEU A 340 6.62 -10.82 4.28
CA LEU A 340 5.21 -11.08 4.63
C LEU A 340 4.56 -9.98 5.47
N LYS A 341 5.05 -8.74 5.35
CA LYS A 341 4.48 -7.58 6.04
C LYS A 341 4.63 -6.32 5.19
N ILE A 342 3.65 -6.10 4.33
CA ILE A 342 3.59 -4.88 3.51
C ILE A 342 2.94 -3.76 4.30
N THR A 343 3.57 -2.58 4.24
CA THR A 343 3.07 -1.35 4.87
C THR A 343 2.65 -0.35 3.80
N ARG A 344 1.47 0.25 3.95
CA ARG A 344 1.01 1.28 3.01
C ARG A 344 1.84 2.54 3.14
N THR A 345 1.85 3.33 2.07
CA THR A 345 2.37 4.69 2.13
C THR A 345 1.44 5.52 2.99
N ARG A 346 2.03 6.37 3.85
CA ARG A 346 1.30 7.18 4.85
C ARG A 346 0.68 6.39 6.01
N GLU A 347 1.08 5.13 6.23
CA GLU A 347 0.68 4.36 7.42
C GLU A 347 1.04 5.10 8.72
N GLY A 348 0.14 5.06 9.71
CA GLY A 348 0.31 5.75 11.00
C GLY A 348 0.23 7.29 10.94
N THR A 349 -0.26 7.86 9.83
CA THR A 349 -0.48 9.30 9.68
C THR A 349 -1.97 9.64 9.64
N ALA A 350 -2.30 10.93 9.69
CA ALA A 350 -3.69 11.41 9.59
C ALA A 350 -4.28 11.33 8.17
N TYR A 351 -3.47 10.98 7.16
CA TYR A 351 -3.94 10.92 5.76
C TYR A 351 -4.75 9.65 5.47
N LEU A 352 -4.56 8.60 6.28
CA LEU A 352 -5.31 7.35 6.21
C LEU A 352 -6.32 7.26 7.35
N ASP A 353 -7.53 6.79 7.03
CA ASP A 353 -8.62 6.64 7.99
C ASP A 353 -8.40 5.47 8.95
N LYS A 354 -7.64 4.45 8.51
CA LYS A 354 -7.30 3.25 9.29
C LYS A 354 -5.79 3.16 9.44
N ASP A 355 -5.33 2.83 10.65
CA ASP A 355 -3.92 2.50 10.93
C ASP A 355 -3.73 0.99 10.99
N LEU A 356 -2.88 0.47 10.11
CA LEU A 356 -2.50 -0.94 9.98
C LEU A 356 -1.01 -1.15 10.28
N SER A 357 -0.30 -0.18 10.85
CA SER A 357 1.15 -0.25 11.09
C SER A 357 1.62 -1.50 11.87
N SER A 358 0.81 -1.96 12.83
CA SER A 358 1.11 -3.16 13.60
C SER A 358 0.91 -4.45 12.80
N GLU A 359 -0.16 -4.53 11.99
CA GLU A 359 -0.62 -5.74 11.32
C GLU A 359 -0.13 -5.88 9.86
N GLY A 360 0.16 -4.78 9.17
CA GLY A 360 0.37 -4.75 7.72
C GLY A 360 -0.89 -5.10 6.92
N LEU A 361 -0.76 -5.24 5.59
CA LEU A 361 -1.82 -5.79 4.74
C LEU A 361 -1.97 -7.31 4.96
N GLY A 362 -3.20 -7.81 5.08
CA GLY A 362 -3.48 -9.15 5.60
C GLY A 362 -4.15 -10.12 4.64
N TYR A 363 -3.63 -11.34 4.60
CA TYR A 363 -4.13 -12.49 3.86
C TYR A 363 -4.97 -13.41 4.74
N TRP A 364 -6.21 -13.75 4.33
CA TRP A 364 -7.15 -14.60 5.08
C TRP A 364 -7.21 -14.26 6.58
N ARG A 365 -7.45 -13.00 6.93
CA ARG A 365 -7.68 -12.61 8.33
C ARG A 365 -9.08 -12.02 8.47
N LYS A 366 -9.58 -11.90 9.69
CA LYS A 366 -10.81 -11.17 10.06
C LYS A 366 -11.92 -11.25 8.98
N ALA A 367 -12.08 -10.21 8.17
CA ALA A 367 -13.16 -10.09 7.20
C ALA A 367 -12.91 -10.92 5.92
N SER A 368 -11.64 -11.19 5.57
CA SER A 368 -11.27 -12.05 4.45
C SER A 368 -11.17 -13.54 4.79
N SER A 369 -11.37 -13.93 6.06
CA SER A 369 -11.43 -15.32 6.52
C SER A 369 -12.52 -16.15 5.84
N LEU A 370 -12.53 -17.47 6.05
CA LEU A 370 -13.55 -18.37 5.48
C LEU A 370 -14.97 -18.00 5.90
N THR A 371 -15.14 -17.64 7.16
CA THR A 371 -16.44 -17.25 7.76
C THR A 371 -16.69 -15.74 7.66
N GLY A 372 -15.75 -14.98 7.11
CA GLY A 372 -15.83 -13.54 6.96
C GLY A 372 -16.60 -13.12 5.71
N SER A 373 -17.10 -11.88 5.73
CA SER A 373 -17.72 -11.23 4.57
C SER A 373 -17.02 -9.91 4.33
N PHE A 374 -16.55 -9.70 3.10
CA PHE A 374 -15.93 -8.45 2.68
C PHE A 374 -16.04 -8.24 1.17
N THR A 375 -15.97 -6.98 0.76
CA THR A 375 -15.91 -6.62 -0.65
C THR A 375 -14.55 -6.99 -1.22
N ARG A 376 -14.49 -7.92 -2.18
CA ARG A 376 -13.25 -8.32 -2.85
C ARG A 376 -12.65 -7.13 -3.65
N GLY A 377 -11.34 -7.13 -3.90
CA GLY A 377 -10.69 -6.18 -4.81
C GLY A 377 -9.52 -5.40 -4.21
N LEU A 378 -8.71 -4.82 -5.12
CA LEU A 378 -7.48 -4.10 -4.76
C LEU A 378 -7.72 -2.89 -3.84
N ARG A 379 -8.77 -2.09 -4.10
CA ARG A 379 -9.06 -0.94 -3.23
C ARG A 379 -9.47 -1.37 -1.83
N THR A 380 -10.21 -2.47 -1.68
CA THR A 380 -10.53 -3.01 -0.36
C THR A 380 -9.27 -3.45 0.38
N LEU A 381 -8.33 -4.11 -0.33
CA LEU A 381 -7.03 -4.44 0.25
C LEU A 381 -6.32 -3.18 0.76
N LEU A 382 -6.21 -2.14 -0.06
CA LEU A 382 -5.51 -0.90 0.32
C LEU A 382 -6.24 -0.09 1.40
N ARG A 383 -7.58 -0.06 1.41
CA ARG A 383 -8.36 0.69 2.41
C ARG A 383 -8.47 -0.06 3.73
N ASP A 384 -8.91 -1.31 3.66
CA ASP A 384 -9.33 -2.08 4.83
C ASP A 384 -8.23 -3.02 5.32
N GLY A 385 -7.24 -3.33 4.48
CA GLY A 385 -6.12 -4.21 4.82
C GLY A 385 -6.45 -5.69 4.71
N GLU A 386 -7.56 -6.07 4.08
CA GLU A 386 -8.09 -7.43 4.09
C GLU A 386 -8.11 -7.99 2.66
N ALA A 387 -7.53 -9.17 2.46
CA ALA A 387 -7.40 -9.78 1.13
C ALA A 387 -7.35 -11.31 1.15
N ARG A 388 -7.56 -11.90 -0.04
CA ARG A 388 -7.21 -13.27 -0.43
C ARG A 388 -6.20 -13.20 -1.60
N CYS A 389 -5.93 -14.33 -2.25
CA CYS A 389 -4.77 -14.48 -3.15
C CYS A 389 -4.93 -13.68 -4.42
N GLY A 390 -6.17 -13.57 -4.91
CA GLY A 390 -6.50 -12.73 -6.06
C GLY A 390 -6.20 -11.25 -5.82
N GLU A 391 -6.45 -10.72 -4.62
CA GLU A 391 -6.18 -9.31 -4.32
C GLU A 391 -4.69 -9.01 -4.19
N PHE A 392 -3.91 -9.85 -3.50
CA PHE A 392 -2.45 -9.68 -3.45
C PHE A 392 -1.80 -9.84 -4.84
N THR A 393 -2.27 -10.80 -5.63
CA THR A 393 -1.82 -10.96 -7.02
C THR A 393 -2.14 -9.72 -7.85
N SER A 394 -3.36 -9.20 -7.73
CA SER A 394 -3.76 -7.98 -8.42
C SER A 394 -2.94 -6.79 -7.95
N PHE A 395 -2.64 -6.68 -6.65
CA PHE A 395 -1.80 -5.62 -6.10
C PHE A 395 -0.40 -5.62 -6.70
N PHE A 396 0.29 -6.76 -6.75
CA PHE A 396 1.60 -6.86 -7.40
C PHE A 396 1.54 -6.52 -8.90
N ILE A 397 0.53 -7.04 -9.62
CA ILE A 397 0.32 -6.71 -11.03
C ILE A 397 0.09 -5.21 -11.23
N HIS A 398 -0.67 -4.55 -10.35
CA HIS A 398 -0.92 -3.11 -10.47
C HIS A 398 0.32 -2.28 -10.15
N ILE A 399 1.19 -2.73 -9.23
CA ILE A 399 2.51 -2.11 -9.04
C ILE A 399 3.34 -2.27 -10.33
N ALA A 400 3.36 -3.44 -10.96
CA ALA A 400 4.04 -3.66 -12.24
C ALA A 400 3.51 -2.75 -13.36
N LEU A 401 2.18 -2.67 -13.49
CA LEU A 401 1.52 -1.81 -14.47
C LEU A 401 1.81 -0.32 -14.22
N SER A 402 1.97 0.09 -12.95
CA SER A 402 2.41 1.45 -12.59
C SER A 402 3.82 1.78 -13.12
N GLN A 403 4.64 0.76 -13.39
CA GLN A 403 5.96 0.90 -14.01
C GLN A 403 5.93 0.70 -15.53
N GLY A 404 4.76 0.50 -16.13
CA GLY A 404 4.60 0.18 -17.55
C GLY A 404 4.97 -1.27 -17.90
N ILE A 405 5.02 -2.16 -16.91
CA ILE A 405 5.35 -3.59 -17.07
C ILE A 405 4.05 -4.41 -17.02
N GLU A 406 3.87 -5.30 -17.98
CA GLU A 406 2.76 -6.28 -17.93
C GLU A 406 3.19 -7.52 -17.17
N ALA A 407 2.34 -7.96 -16.24
CA ALA A 407 2.42 -9.22 -15.55
C ALA A 407 1.04 -9.87 -15.59
N ASN A 408 0.99 -11.19 -15.76
CA ASN A 408 -0.19 -11.99 -15.97
C ASN A 408 -0.67 -12.66 -14.68
N LYS A 409 -1.84 -13.31 -14.72
CA LYS A 409 -2.32 -14.16 -13.62
C LYS A 409 -2.26 -15.63 -14.02
N PHE A 410 -1.84 -16.46 -13.08
CA PHE A 410 -1.91 -17.91 -13.15
C PHE A 410 -2.80 -18.36 -11.99
N ALA A 411 -3.91 -19.02 -12.30
CA ALA A 411 -4.79 -19.61 -11.30
C ALA A 411 -4.78 -21.13 -11.46
N PHE A 412 -4.67 -21.87 -10.36
CA PHE A 412 -4.88 -23.31 -10.36
C PHE A 412 -5.90 -23.70 -9.28
N THR A 413 -6.59 -24.81 -9.50
CA THR A 413 -7.77 -25.19 -8.73
C THR A 413 -7.91 -26.71 -8.59
N SER A 414 -8.59 -27.13 -7.53
CA SER A 414 -9.04 -28.51 -7.33
C SER A 414 -10.29 -28.83 -8.17
N ALA A 415 -10.79 -30.06 -8.11
CA ALA A 415 -12.05 -30.44 -8.76
C ALA A 415 -13.22 -29.57 -8.29
N VAL A 416 -13.28 -29.39 -6.98
CA VAL A 416 -14.35 -28.66 -6.28
C VAL A 416 -14.31 -27.19 -6.70
N GLY A 417 -13.13 -26.57 -6.62
CA GLY A 417 -12.96 -25.15 -6.95
C GLY A 417 -13.24 -24.85 -8.43
N ALA A 418 -12.99 -25.81 -9.32
CA ALA A 418 -13.33 -25.72 -10.73
C ALA A 418 -14.83 -25.92 -11.03
N GLY A 419 -15.66 -26.28 -10.02
CA GLY A 419 -17.06 -26.65 -10.23
C GLY A 419 -17.24 -27.93 -11.05
N LEU A 420 -16.22 -28.80 -11.07
CA LEU A 420 -16.22 -30.05 -11.85
C LEU A 420 -16.84 -31.23 -11.09
N ILE A 421 -17.31 -30.97 -9.87
CA ILE A 421 -18.06 -31.95 -9.09
C ILE A 421 -19.54 -31.87 -9.48
N PRO A 422 -20.18 -33.00 -9.84
CA PRO A 422 -21.61 -33.03 -10.06
C PRO A 422 -22.39 -32.61 -8.81
N ALA A 423 -23.60 -32.07 -8.99
CA ALA A 423 -24.48 -31.68 -7.87
C ALA A 423 -24.76 -32.85 -6.89
N LEU A 424 -24.69 -34.09 -7.38
CA LEU A 424 -24.68 -35.30 -6.55
C LEU A 424 -23.23 -35.78 -6.40
N ILE A 425 -22.71 -35.70 -5.18
CA ILE A 425 -21.36 -36.14 -4.84
C ILE A 425 -21.23 -37.65 -5.11
N PRO A 426 -20.30 -38.09 -5.98
CA PRO A 426 -20.11 -39.49 -6.27
C PRO A 426 -19.39 -40.23 -5.11
N PRO A 427 -19.66 -41.53 -4.88
CA PRO A 427 -19.01 -42.32 -3.83
C PRO A 427 -17.60 -42.77 -4.23
N LYS A 428 -16.75 -41.84 -4.67
CA LYS A 428 -15.36 -42.08 -5.10
C LYS A 428 -14.43 -40.98 -4.58
N TYR A 429 -13.14 -41.17 -4.74
CA TYR A 429 -12.15 -40.15 -4.40
C TYR A 429 -12.24 -38.96 -5.36
N ILE A 430 -12.34 -37.75 -4.81
CA ILE A 430 -12.41 -36.52 -5.56
C ILE A 430 -11.28 -35.60 -5.12
N ASN A 431 -10.52 -35.04 -6.08
CA ASN A 431 -9.55 -33.99 -5.79
C ASN A 431 -10.27 -32.80 -5.14
N SER A 432 -10.17 -32.71 -3.82
CA SER A 432 -11.01 -31.81 -3.04
C SER A 432 -10.31 -30.50 -2.74
N ILE A 433 -9.10 -30.59 -2.21
CA ILE A 433 -8.27 -29.43 -1.85
C ILE A 433 -6.81 -29.77 -2.10
N PHE A 434 -5.96 -28.76 -2.15
CA PHE A 434 -4.52 -28.95 -2.00
C PHE A 434 -4.05 -28.39 -0.67
N LEU A 435 -3.16 -29.14 -0.04
CA LEU A 435 -2.57 -28.84 1.26
C LEU A 435 -1.33 -27.99 1.05
N VAL A 436 -1.32 -26.77 1.61
CA VAL A 436 -0.12 -25.92 1.64
C VAL A 436 0.97 -26.64 2.44
N LYS A 437 2.27 -26.41 2.20
CA LYS A 437 3.32 -27.11 2.95
C LYS A 437 3.09 -27.08 4.46
N THR A 438 3.53 -28.17 5.11
CA THR A 438 3.57 -28.43 6.57
C THR A 438 2.52 -29.40 7.12
N TRP A 439 1.71 -30.07 6.30
CA TRP A 439 0.80 -31.13 6.77
C TRP A 439 1.53 -32.47 6.97
N THR A 440 1.09 -33.23 7.98
CA THR A 440 1.40 -34.65 8.15
C THR A 440 0.31 -35.49 7.48
N ILE A 441 0.69 -36.28 6.48
CA ILE A 441 -0.24 -37.17 5.76
C ILE A 441 -0.48 -38.44 6.57
N LYS A 442 -1.75 -38.85 6.67
CA LYS A 442 -2.19 -40.01 7.47
C LYS A 442 -3.18 -40.92 6.74
N ASP A 443 -3.11 -40.99 5.41
CA ASP A 443 -4.03 -41.79 4.60
C ASP A 443 -4.24 -43.21 5.19
N PRO A 444 -5.49 -43.72 5.26
CA PRO A 444 -6.72 -43.09 4.75
C PRO A 444 -7.41 -42.13 5.74
N LYS A 445 -6.75 -41.73 6.83
CA LYS A 445 -7.28 -40.81 7.85
C LYS A 445 -7.04 -39.35 7.50
N ALA A 446 -7.71 -38.45 8.23
CA ALA A 446 -7.57 -37.02 8.00
C ALA A 446 -6.11 -36.58 8.16
N PRO A 447 -5.56 -35.77 7.23
CA PRO A 447 -4.23 -35.21 7.40
C PRO A 447 -4.23 -34.26 8.61
N ILE A 448 -3.09 -34.17 9.28
CA ILE A 448 -2.95 -33.31 10.47
C ILE A 448 -2.07 -32.12 10.15
N GLU A 449 -2.60 -30.94 10.44
CA GLU A 449 -1.86 -29.69 10.36
C GLU A 449 -0.82 -29.61 11.49
N ASN A 450 0.48 -29.50 11.16
CA ASN A 450 1.54 -29.57 12.16
C ASN A 450 1.76 -28.24 12.93
N PRO A 451 1.79 -28.25 14.28
CA PRO A 451 2.31 -27.15 15.11
C PRO A 451 3.85 -27.08 15.14
N PRO A 452 4.51 -25.89 15.19
CA PRO A 452 4.07 -24.50 15.01
C PRO A 452 4.55 -23.88 13.67
N THR A 453 5.07 -24.68 12.73
CA THR A 453 5.75 -24.19 11.51
C THR A 453 4.81 -23.92 10.34
N GLY A 454 3.52 -23.66 10.58
CA GLY A 454 2.58 -23.34 9.50
C GLY A 454 3.13 -22.18 8.64
N ASN A 455 2.95 -22.27 7.32
CA ASN A 455 3.38 -21.21 6.41
C ASN A 455 2.68 -19.90 6.77
N LYS A 456 3.46 -18.89 7.16
CA LYS A 456 3.00 -17.52 7.30
C LYS A 456 2.60 -16.96 5.93
N ALA A 457 1.75 -15.96 5.93
CA ALA A 457 1.41 -15.19 4.74
C ALA A 457 1.38 -13.70 5.07
N GLN A 458 1.13 -12.86 4.07
CA GLN A 458 1.07 -11.40 4.25
C GLN A 458 0.20 -11.00 5.44
N GLY A 459 0.81 -10.36 6.44
CA GLY A 459 0.13 -9.80 7.61
C GLY A 459 -0.71 -10.79 8.41
N ASN A 460 -0.42 -12.10 8.29
CA ASN A 460 -1.14 -13.16 8.99
C ASN A 460 -0.23 -14.36 9.31
N ASP A 461 -0.04 -14.62 10.60
CA ASP A 461 0.71 -15.76 11.13
C ASP A 461 -0.09 -17.08 11.09
N LYS A 462 -1.40 -17.02 10.85
CA LYS A 462 -2.32 -18.17 10.78
C LYS A 462 -3.24 -18.05 9.55
N PRO A 463 -2.67 -18.02 8.33
CA PRO A 463 -3.48 -18.00 7.12
C PRO A 463 -4.22 -19.34 6.96
N MET A 464 -5.06 -19.44 5.92
CA MET A 464 -5.57 -20.73 5.52
C MET A 464 -4.42 -21.62 5.00
N HIS A 465 -4.35 -22.87 5.45
CA HIS A 465 -3.25 -23.81 5.13
C HIS A 465 -3.65 -24.88 4.10
N PHE A 466 -4.74 -24.67 3.40
CA PHE A 466 -5.21 -25.48 2.28
C PHE A 466 -6.08 -24.61 1.38
N PHE A 467 -6.31 -25.03 0.14
CA PHE A 467 -7.12 -24.27 -0.79
C PHE A 467 -7.89 -25.14 -1.76
N TRP A 468 -8.99 -24.57 -2.25
CA TRP A 468 -9.68 -25.04 -3.44
C TRP A 468 -9.12 -24.39 -4.70
N ASP A 469 -8.67 -23.16 -4.60
CA ASP A 469 -8.03 -22.42 -5.68
C ASP A 469 -6.91 -21.52 -5.15
N HIS A 470 -5.95 -21.22 -6.01
CA HIS A 470 -4.91 -20.25 -5.68
C HIS A 470 -4.47 -19.51 -6.94
N VAL A 471 -4.12 -18.24 -6.74
CA VAL A 471 -3.74 -17.33 -7.83
C VAL A 471 -2.42 -16.67 -7.48
N PHE A 472 -1.51 -16.62 -8.45
CA PHE A 472 -0.26 -15.88 -8.38
C PHE A 472 0.01 -15.15 -9.71
N ALA A 473 0.96 -14.22 -9.70
CA ALA A 473 1.34 -13.47 -10.89
C ALA A 473 2.43 -14.20 -11.70
N THR A 474 2.45 -14.01 -13.01
CA THR A 474 3.57 -14.44 -13.86
C THR A 474 4.10 -13.30 -14.72
N PHE A 475 5.39 -13.32 -15.01
CA PHE A 475 6.03 -12.40 -15.95
C PHE A 475 6.55 -13.19 -17.15
N ASP A 476 6.18 -12.72 -18.34
CA ASP A 476 6.61 -13.32 -19.60
C ASP A 476 7.92 -12.67 -20.07
N LYS A 477 8.91 -13.50 -20.40
CA LYS A 477 10.16 -13.11 -21.06
C LYS A 477 10.27 -13.89 -22.36
N GLY A 478 9.79 -13.27 -23.44
CA GLY A 478 9.56 -13.98 -24.70
C GLY A 478 8.49 -15.06 -24.51
N THR A 479 8.87 -16.33 -24.72
CA THR A 479 7.99 -17.50 -24.55
C THR A 479 8.14 -18.17 -23.18
N GLU A 480 8.98 -17.64 -22.30
CA GLU A 480 9.23 -18.22 -20.97
C GLU A 480 8.53 -17.41 -19.88
N GLN A 481 8.14 -18.05 -18.79
CA GLN A 481 7.37 -17.45 -17.70
C GLN A 481 8.05 -17.65 -16.34
N LYS A 482 8.06 -16.62 -15.49
CA LYS A 482 8.51 -16.68 -14.11
C LYS A 482 7.35 -16.32 -13.18
N TYR A 483 7.18 -17.02 -12.06
CA TYR A 483 6.09 -16.78 -11.13
C TYR A 483 6.48 -15.89 -9.95
N TYR A 484 5.49 -15.18 -9.42
CA TYR A 484 5.53 -14.32 -8.24
C TYR A 484 4.23 -14.53 -7.45
N ASP A 485 4.32 -15.13 -6.27
CA ASP A 485 3.21 -15.31 -5.34
C ASP A 485 3.31 -14.29 -4.20
N PRO A 486 2.67 -13.13 -4.36
CA PRO A 486 2.72 -12.06 -3.36
C PRO A 486 2.03 -12.44 -2.05
N SER A 487 1.11 -13.41 -2.04
CA SER A 487 0.37 -13.81 -0.82
C SER A 487 1.30 -14.50 0.17
N TYR A 488 2.23 -15.30 -0.33
CA TYR A 488 3.19 -16.08 0.44
C TYR A 488 4.64 -15.59 0.29
N GLY A 489 4.86 -14.45 -0.36
CA GLY A 489 6.20 -13.88 -0.55
C GLY A 489 7.15 -14.81 -1.30
N ALA A 490 6.62 -15.69 -2.15
CA ALA A 490 7.40 -16.72 -2.85
C ALA A 490 7.52 -16.39 -4.34
N LYS A 491 8.70 -16.59 -4.94
CA LYS A 491 8.91 -16.38 -6.38
C LYS A 491 9.77 -17.46 -7.02
N GLY A 492 9.64 -17.61 -8.33
CA GLY A 492 10.47 -18.52 -9.11
C GLY A 492 11.91 -18.02 -9.22
N SER A 493 12.87 -18.94 -9.16
CA SER A 493 14.31 -18.65 -9.37
C SER A 493 14.73 -18.65 -10.84
N LYS A 494 13.84 -19.09 -11.75
CA LYS A 494 14.08 -19.21 -13.19
C LYS A 494 12.80 -19.01 -13.98
N PHE A 495 12.93 -18.91 -15.30
CA PHE A 495 11.81 -18.97 -16.24
C PHE A 495 11.52 -20.39 -16.70
N PHE A 496 10.29 -20.62 -17.14
CA PHE A 496 9.76 -21.89 -17.62
C PHE A 496 9.11 -21.71 -18.99
N THR A 497 9.40 -22.59 -19.93
CA THR A 497 8.80 -22.57 -21.27
C THR A 497 7.39 -23.19 -21.29
N LYS A 498 7.06 -24.02 -20.30
CA LYS A 498 5.76 -24.71 -20.21
C LYS A 498 5.06 -24.41 -18.89
N PRO A 499 3.77 -24.04 -18.92
CA PRO A 499 2.97 -23.81 -17.71
C PRO A 499 2.97 -24.99 -16.73
N LYS A 500 2.96 -26.23 -17.24
CA LYS A 500 2.97 -27.45 -16.41
C LYS A 500 4.30 -27.64 -15.65
N GLU A 501 5.43 -27.28 -16.25
CA GLU A 501 6.75 -27.34 -15.60
C GLU A 501 6.87 -26.27 -14.49
N LEU A 502 6.31 -25.08 -14.74
CA LEU A 502 6.16 -24.04 -13.73
C LEU A 502 5.30 -24.53 -12.57
N LEU A 503 4.12 -25.09 -12.85
CA LEU A 503 3.20 -25.59 -11.84
C LEU A 503 3.78 -26.75 -11.04
N ASN A 504 4.54 -27.66 -11.67
CA ASN A 504 5.27 -28.71 -10.97
C ASN A 504 6.28 -28.11 -9.97
N THR A 505 7.07 -27.14 -10.41
CA THR A 505 8.05 -26.49 -9.53
C THR A 505 7.37 -25.73 -8.40
N TYR A 506 6.31 -24.98 -8.68
CA TYR A 506 5.55 -24.26 -7.67
C TYR A 506 4.91 -25.21 -6.67
N SER A 507 4.17 -26.22 -7.12
CA SER A 507 3.48 -27.18 -6.25
C SER A 507 4.46 -27.95 -5.36
N SER A 508 5.58 -28.43 -5.91
CA SER A 508 6.65 -29.08 -5.13
C SER A 508 7.25 -28.17 -4.05
N ASN A 509 7.29 -26.86 -4.31
CA ASN A 509 7.84 -25.88 -3.38
C ASN A 509 6.83 -25.38 -2.34
N SER A 510 5.54 -25.36 -2.67
CA SER A 510 4.52 -24.67 -1.87
C SER A 510 3.49 -25.59 -1.24
N LEU A 511 3.35 -26.83 -1.72
CA LEU A 511 2.33 -27.79 -1.28
C LEU A 511 2.94 -29.00 -0.57
N THR A 512 2.20 -29.56 0.39
CA THR A 512 2.45 -30.92 0.91
C THR A 512 1.86 -31.97 -0.04
N GLY A 513 0.68 -31.71 -0.61
CA GLY A 513 -0.01 -32.69 -1.45
C GLY A 513 -1.36 -32.21 -1.96
N VAL A 514 -1.87 -32.90 -2.98
CA VAL A 514 -3.25 -32.81 -3.47
C VAL A 514 -4.08 -33.86 -2.72
N LEU A 515 -5.09 -33.42 -1.98
CA LEU A 515 -5.92 -34.27 -1.14
C LEU A 515 -7.18 -34.69 -1.90
N PHE A 516 -7.37 -35.99 -2.02
CA PHE A 516 -8.58 -36.60 -2.49
C PHE A 516 -9.42 -37.06 -1.31
N ALA A 517 -10.71 -36.73 -1.33
CA ALA A 517 -11.67 -37.13 -0.30
C ALA A 517 -12.81 -37.92 -0.93
N LYS A 518 -13.23 -38.99 -0.25
CA LYS A 518 -14.41 -39.79 -0.57
C LYS A 518 -15.32 -39.80 0.66
N GLU A 519 -16.57 -39.38 0.52
CA GLU A 519 -17.54 -39.46 1.62
C GLU A 519 -17.76 -40.92 2.02
N ASP A 520 -17.61 -41.23 3.30
CA ASP A 520 -17.73 -42.57 3.83
C ASP A 520 -18.02 -42.54 5.34
N ILE A 521 -19.00 -43.32 5.79
CA ILE A 521 -19.41 -43.37 7.20
C ILE A 521 -18.30 -43.87 8.14
N MET A 522 -17.31 -44.59 7.62
CA MET A 522 -16.14 -45.06 8.39
C MET A 522 -14.98 -44.06 8.37
N GLY A 523 -15.14 -42.95 7.65
CA GLY A 523 -14.14 -41.90 7.51
C GLY A 523 -14.02 -40.98 8.72
N GLU A 524 -13.15 -39.99 8.59
CA GLU A 524 -12.93 -38.94 9.60
C GLU A 524 -13.30 -37.57 9.01
N PRO A 525 -13.95 -36.67 9.79
CA PRO A 525 -14.25 -35.33 9.31
C PRO A 525 -12.98 -34.46 9.23
N PHE A 526 -12.93 -33.56 8.27
CA PHE A 526 -11.80 -32.63 8.12
C PHE A 526 -11.93 -31.47 9.11
N PHE A 527 -10.89 -31.22 9.89
CA PHE A 527 -10.86 -30.17 10.90
C PHE A 527 -9.80 -29.12 10.58
N ASP A 528 -10.23 -27.89 10.28
CA ASP A 528 -9.36 -26.74 10.08
C ASP A 528 -8.99 -26.13 11.43
N ALA A 529 -8.03 -26.77 12.10
CA ALA A 529 -7.70 -26.47 13.49
C ALA A 529 -7.08 -25.08 13.69
N ARG A 530 -6.30 -24.57 12.73
CA ARG A 530 -5.51 -23.33 12.92
C ARG A 530 -6.14 -22.07 12.35
N HIS A 531 -6.97 -22.18 11.31
CA HIS A 531 -7.56 -21.01 10.69
C HIS A 531 -8.97 -20.74 11.24
N SER A 532 -9.96 -21.59 10.94
CA SER A 532 -11.34 -21.40 11.38
C SER A 532 -11.68 -22.05 12.72
N GLY A 533 -10.92 -23.06 13.16
CA GLY A 533 -11.26 -23.88 14.33
C GLY A 533 -12.55 -24.68 14.14
N ALA A 534 -12.94 -24.95 12.89
CA ALA A 534 -14.20 -25.59 12.53
C ALA A 534 -13.99 -26.83 11.66
N TYR A 535 -15.02 -27.69 11.63
CA TYR A 535 -15.07 -28.79 10.69
C TYR A 535 -15.62 -28.30 9.35
N LEU A 536 -14.99 -28.75 8.27
CA LEU A 536 -15.30 -28.31 6.92
C LEU A 536 -15.71 -29.49 6.05
N ASP A 537 -16.71 -29.24 5.21
CA ASP A 537 -17.01 -30.08 4.06
C ASP A 537 -16.06 -29.70 2.92
N LEU A 538 -15.15 -30.61 2.60
CA LEU A 538 -14.14 -30.42 1.55
C LEU A 538 -14.73 -30.34 0.14
N GLN A 539 -15.95 -30.83 -0.06
CA GLN A 539 -16.57 -30.96 -1.37
C GLN A 539 -17.61 -29.87 -1.67
N THR A 540 -18.11 -29.19 -0.64
CA THR A 540 -19.01 -28.02 -0.80
C THR A 540 -18.41 -26.70 -0.29
N ALA A 541 -17.24 -26.75 0.35
CA ALA A 541 -16.61 -25.64 1.07
C ALA A 541 -17.49 -25.04 2.20
N GLY A 542 -18.50 -25.78 2.64
CA GLY A 542 -19.36 -25.43 3.76
C GLY A 542 -18.81 -25.88 5.10
N GLY A 543 -19.48 -25.48 6.18
CA GLY A 543 -19.23 -26.05 7.51
C GLY A 543 -19.96 -27.39 7.66
N GLY A 544 -19.33 -28.37 8.30
CA GLY A 544 -19.96 -29.67 8.53
C GLY A 544 -19.01 -30.75 9.05
N LYS A 545 -19.56 -31.78 9.70
CA LYS A 545 -18.81 -32.95 10.19
C LYS A 545 -19.01 -34.16 9.27
N ILE A 546 -18.87 -33.95 7.97
CA ILE A 546 -19.01 -35.04 7.00
C ILE A 546 -17.76 -35.93 7.09
N PRO A 547 -17.90 -37.24 7.31
CA PRO A 547 -16.77 -38.15 7.39
C PRO A 547 -16.25 -38.51 5.99
N PHE A 548 -14.94 -38.45 5.81
CA PHE A 548 -14.28 -38.80 4.56
C PHE A 548 -13.16 -39.83 4.76
N LEU A 549 -12.94 -40.69 3.76
CA LEU A 549 -11.67 -41.37 3.55
C LEU A 549 -10.78 -40.50 2.68
N TYR A 550 -9.48 -40.53 2.98
CA TYR A 550 -8.50 -39.64 2.35
C TYR A 550 -7.47 -40.40 1.54
N LYS A 551 -7.03 -39.77 0.45
CA LYS A 551 -5.86 -40.18 -0.33
C LYS A 551 -5.09 -38.94 -0.77
N THR A 552 -3.80 -38.89 -0.51
CA THR A 552 -2.97 -37.73 -0.78
C THR A 552 -1.94 -38.06 -1.85
N ILE A 553 -1.83 -37.19 -2.86
CA ILE A 553 -0.77 -37.24 -3.86
C ILE A 553 0.27 -36.17 -3.57
N SER A 554 1.51 -36.57 -3.31
CA SER A 554 2.64 -35.67 -2.98
C SER A 554 3.72 -35.59 -4.06
N LEU A 555 3.58 -36.35 -5.16
CA LEU A 555 4.48 -36.37 -6.31
C LEU A 555 3.68 -36.09 -7.57
N ASP A 556 4.31 -35.45 -8.55
CA ASP A 556 3.69 -35.05 -9.82
C ASP A 556 2.32 -34.35 -9.63
N MET A 557 2.23 -33.50 -8.60
CA MET A 557 0.99 -32.84 -8.17
C MET A 557 0.36 -32.01 -9.28
N GLU A 558 1.16 -31.45 -10.17
CA GLU A 558 0.69 -30.64 -11.29
C GLU A 558 -0.27 -31.41 -12.19
N LYS A 559 -0.17 -32.75 -12.28
CA LYS A 559 -1.06 -33.59 -13.08
C LYS A 559 -2.50 -33.56 -12.59
N TYR A 560 -2.72 -33.22 -11.32
CA TYR A 560 -4.05 -33.25 -10.69
C TYR A 560 -4.63 -31.85 -10.48
N LEU A 561 -3.91 -30.80 -10.88
CA LEU A 561 -4.35 -29.41 -10.73
C LEU A 561 -4.77 -28.87 -12.10
N ALA A 562 -6.05 -28.52 -12.23
CA ALA A 562 -6.53 -27.73 -13.35
C ALA A 562 -6.02 -26.29 -13.20
N PHE A 563 -5.73 -25.63 -14.32
CA PHE A 563 -5.24 -24.26 -14.27
C PHE A 563 -5.68 -23.41 -15.46
N ASN A 564 -5.71 -22.12 -15.22
CA ASN A 564 -6.08 -21.09 -16.17
C ASN A 564 -5.01 -20.00 -16.18
N LEU A 565 -4.66 -19.52 -17.37
CA LEU A 565 -3.77 -18.38 -17.56
C LEU A 565 -4.57 -17.19 -18.08
N TYR A 566 -4.37 -16.04 -17.47
CA TYR A 566 -5.06 -14.80 -17.80
C TYR A 566 -4.04 -13.72 -18.15
N LYS A 567 -4.30 -12.95 -19.20
CA LYS A 567 -3.43 -11.83 -19.54
C LYS A 567 -3.75 -10.66 -18.62
N THR A 568 -2.75 -10.15 -17.92
CA THR A 568 -2.79 -8.94 -17.08
C THR A 568 -3.97 -8.85 -16.10
N THR A 569 -5.12 -8.41 -16.57
CA THR A 569 -6.35 -8.16 -15.81
C THR A 569 -7.61 -8.67 -16.54
N THR A 570 -7.48 -9.42 -17.64
CA THR A 570 -8.63 -10.01 -18.32
C THR A 570 -9.24 -11.11 -17.47
N ASP A 571 -10.57 -11.14 -17.34
CA ASP A 571 -11.27 -12.23 -16.66
C ASP A 571 -11.45 -13.46 -17.55
N LEU A 572 -11.19 -13.31 -18.85
CA LEU A 572 -11.16 -14.42 -19.79
C LEU A 572 -9.76 -15.05 -19.82
N PRO A 573 -9.64 -16.37 -19.60
CA PRO A 573 -8.37 -17.05 -19.74
C PRO A 573 -7.99 -17.15 -21.23
N TYR A 574 -6.70 -16.97 -21.51
CA TYR A 574 -6.15 -17.23 -22.85
C TYR A 574 -5.69 -18.68 -23.02
N PHE A 575 -5.56 -19.41 -21.91
CA PHE A 575 -5.21 -20.82 -21.88
C PHE A 575 -5.87 -21.48 -20.67
N THR A 576 -6.42 -22.68 -20.89
CA THR A 576 -7.08 -23.48 -19.87
C THR A 576 -6.64 -24.92 -20.03
N ASP A 577 -6.13 -25.50 -18.95
CA ASP A 577 -5.84 -26.93 -18.83
C ASP A 577 -6.89 -27.54 -17.89
N THR A 578 -7.71 -28.40 -18.45
CA THR A 578 -8.76 -29.16 -17.74
C THR A 578 -8.35 -30.61 -17.51
N ALA A 579 -7.09 -30.97 -17.77
CA ALA A 579 -6.66 -32.36 -17.87
C ALA A 579 -6.66 -33.06 -16.49
N ILE A 580 -7.70 -33.89 -16.34
CA ILE A 580 -7.91 -35.10 -15.53
C ILE A 580 -7.92 -34.94 -14.00
N ILE A 581 -9.14 -34.93 -13.49
CA ILE A 581 -9.53 -34.70 -12.10
C ILE A 581 -10.18 -35.94 -11.45
N THR A 582 -10.42 -37.01 -12.21
CA THR A 582 -11.29 -38.13 -11.76
C THR A 582 -10.70 -39.53 -11.82
N GLU A 583 -9.41 -39.71 -12.15
CA GLU A 583 -8.80 -41.04 -12.20
C GLU A 583 -8.00 -41.35 -10.93
N LEU A 584 -8.69 -41.65 -9.82
CA LEU A 584 -8.17 -42.50 -8.74
C LEU A 584 -9.29 -43.28 -8.03
#